data_AF-A0A8T4WQR2-F1
#
_entry.id   AF-A0A8T4WQR2-F1
#
_cell.length_a   1.000
_cell.length_b   1.000
_cell.length_c   1.000
_cell.angle_alpha   90.00
_cell.angle_beta   90.00
_cell.angle_gamma   90.00
#
_symmetry.space_group_name_H-M   'P 1'
#
loop_
_entity.id
_entity.type
_entity.pdbx_description
1 polymer ?
#
loop_
_entity_poly.entity_id
_entity_poly.type
_entity_poly.pdbx_seq_one_letter_code
_entity_poly.pdbx_strand_id
1 'polypeptide(L)'
;MNADSEKTNDDIQMSQIIERLNIDSGREAAVTLATAAIGVVLYVVLTAFPWPYTMVSLFKLGVLPSLAIISTVGAIRGPIAGFLTGYVGEILTGLLLHGTILLGTATAAAFGVCGLVVGILSYDFSRGRSLGKLSFMSAFGFVLTTLLVTVLSLFVEVTAPMAAIGFLLLPYLTVGLPTMILFTPVYARLWHLFMRRFLPSHLKKQLL
;
A
#
# COMPACT_ATOMS: atom_id res chain seq x y z
N MET A 1 -16.29 -37.43 18.64
CA MET A 1 -15.12 -36.78 19.27
C MET A 1 -14.30 -35.98 18.25
N ASN A 2 -14.95 -35.24 17.31
CA ASN A 2 -14.27 -34.46 16.26
C ASN A 2 -14.92 -33.10 15.93
N ALA A 3 -16.08 -32.74 16.50
CA ALA A 3 -16.76 -31.47 16.18
C ALA A 3 -16.30 -30.29 17.05
N ASP A 4 -15.85 -30.56 18.29
CA ASP A 4 -15.42 -29.51 19.22
C ASP A 4 -13.98 -29.03 18.96
N SER A 5 -13.09 -29.87 18.43
CA SER A 5 -11.74 -29.42 18.06
C SER A 5 -11.70 -28.64 16.75
N GLU A 6 -12.66 -28.88 15.85
CA GLU A 6 -12.79 -28.14 14.58
C GLU A 6 -13.32 -26.72 14.84
N LYS A 7 -14.37 -26.56 15.66
CA LYS A 7 -14.86 -25.25 16.11
C LYS A 7 -13.80 -24.43 16.84
N THR A 8 -13.04 -25.07 17.74
CA THR A 8 -11.97 -24.38 18.49
C THR A 8 -10.86 -23.86 17.57
N ASN A 9 -10.56 -24.57 16.47
CA ASN A 9 -9.51 -24.15 15.53
C ASN A 9 -9.96 -22.98 14.64
N ASP A 10 -11.23 -22.99 14.20
CA ASP A 10 -11.82 -21.90 13.42
C ASP A 10 -11.94 -20.60 14.25
N ASP A 11 -12.33 -20.70 15.52
CA ASP A 11 -12.43 -19.56 16.42
C ASP A 11 -11.06 -18.91 16.70
N ILE A 12 -10.00 -19.72 16.82
CA ILE A 12 -8.62 -19.23 16.99
C ILE A 12 -8.14 -18.52 15.71
N GLN A 13 -8.43 -19.09 14.53
CA GLN A 13 -8.05 -18.46 13.26
C GLN A 13 -8.80 -17.15 13.02
N MET A 14 -10.10 -17.11 13.32
CA MET A 14 -10.92 -15.90 13.20
C MET A 14 -10.40 -14.79 14.13
N SER A 15 -10.08 -15.12 15.37
CA SER A 15 -9.50 -14.17 16.34
C SER A 15 -8.16 -13.60 15.85
N GLN A 16 -7.27 -14.45 15.31
CA GLN A 16 -6.01 -14.00 14.72
C GLN A 16 -6.17 -13.12 13.49
N ILE A 17 -7.21 -13.34 12.68
CA ILE A 17 -7.52 -12.52 11.50
C ILE A 17 -8.05 -11.14 11.94
N ILE A 18 -8.94 -11.10 12.93
CA ILE A 18 -9.52 -9.86 13.47
C ILE A 18 -8.43 -9.00 14.13
N GLU A 19 -7.54 -9.63 14.91
CA GLU A 19 -6.38 -8.96 15.50
C GLU A 19 -5.46 -8.37 14.41
N ARG A 20 -5.25 -9.09 13.30
CA ARG A 20 -4.49 -8.59 12.15
C ARG A 20 -5.16 -7.45 11.39
N LEU A 21 -6.49 -7.37 11.45
CA LEU A 21 -7.25 -6.27 10.85
C LEU A 21 -7.21 -5.02 11.74
N ASN A 22 -6.76 -5.11 13.00
CA ASN A 22 -6.68 -3.99 13.95
C ASN A 22 -8.03 -3.23 14.10
N ILE A 23 -9.15 -3.97 14.10
CA ILE A 23 -10.53 -3.43 14.29
C ILE A 23 -11.14 -3.89 15.63
N ASP A 24 -10.34 -4.40 16.56
CA ASP A 24 -10.88 -5.06 17.76
C ASP A 24 -11.56 -4.06 18.72
N SER A 25 -11.22 -2.77 18.60
CA SER A 25 -11.82 -1.68 19.36
C SER A 25 -12.16 -0.49 18.46
N GLY A 26 -13.27 0.20 18.73
CA GLY A 26 -13.64 1.44 18.02
C GLY A 26 -12.55 2.52 18.08
N ARG A 27 -11.72 2.50 19.13
CA ARG A 27 -10.55 3.38 19.25
C ARG A 27 -9.42 2.98 18.28
N GLU A 28 -9.18 1.70 18.10
CA GLU A 28 -8.19 1.19 17.14
C GLU A 28 -8.59 1.45 15.70
N ALA A 29 -9.87 1.31 15.40
CA ALA A 29 -10.45 1.69 14.10
C ALA A 29 -10.25 3.18 13.81
N ALA A 30 -10.48 4.06 14.81
CA ALA A 30 -10.26 5.49 14.67
C ALA A 30 -8.78 5.83 14.38
N VAL A 31 -7.83 5.14 15.02
CA VAL A 31 -6.39 5.31 14.76
C VAL A 31 -6.02 4.79 13.36
N THR A 32 -6.59 3.66 12.92
CA THR A 32 -6.42 3.12 11.57
C THR A 32 -6.94 4.11 10.52
N LEU A 33 -8.10 4.73 10.76
CA LEU A 33 -8.64 5.76 9.88
C LEU A 33 -7.78 7.03 9.87
N ALA A 34 -7.31 7.49 11.04
CA ALA A 34 -6.45 8.67 11.13
C ALA A 34 -5.11 8.46 10.41
N THR A 35 -4.49 7.30 10.59
CA THR A 35 -3.24 6.95 9.90
C THR A 35 -3.44 6.80 8.39
N ALA A 36 -4.55 6.19 7.95
CA ALA A 36 -4.92 6.15 6.55
C ALA A 36 -5.11 7.56 5.98
N ALA A 37 -5.80 8.46 6.69
CA ALA A 37 -6.01 9.85 6.26
C ALA A 37 -4.69 10.61 6.10
N ILE A 38 -3.74 10.44 7.03
CA ILE A 38 -2.38 11.02 6.89
C ILE A 38 -1.67 10.42 5.67
N GLY A 39 -1.78 9.10 5.48
CA GLY A 39 -1.25 8.38 4.33
C GLY A 39 -1.78 8.95 3.00
N VAL A 40 -3.09 9.16 2.91
CA VAL A 40 -3.78 9.74 1.75
C VAL A 40 -3.23 11.14 1.44
N VAL A 41 -3.12 12.00 2.45
CA VAL A 41 -2.59 13.36 2.27
C VAL A 41 -1.15 13.31 1.76
N LEU A 42 -0.30 12.47 2.35
CA LEU A 42 1.09 12.31 1.91
C LEU A 42 1.20 11.74 0.50
N TYR A 43 0.34 10.78 0.14
CA TYR A 43 0.26 10.24 -1.21
C TYR A 43 -0.06 11.33 -2.23
N VAL A 44 -1.15 12.09 -2.01
CA VAL A 44 -1.59 13.16 -2.90
C VAL A 44 -0.51 14.24 -3.05
N VAL A 45 0.09 14.67 -1.93
CA VAL A 45 1.15 15.69 -1.93
C VAL A 45 2.37 15.21 -2.71
N LEU A 46 2.84 13.98 -2.48
CA LEU A 46 4.01 13.45 -3.20
C LEU A 46 3.74 13.21 -4.68
N THR A 47 2.51 12.85 -5.05
CA THR A 47 2.12 12.67 -6.45
C THR A 47 1.99 14.01 -7.19
N ALA A 48 1.66 15.10 -6.50
CA ALA A 48 1.60 16.44 -7.09
C ALA A 48 2.97 16.96 -7.56
N PHE A 49 4.08 16.43 -7.01
CA PHE A 49 5.43 16.82 -7.44
C PHE A 49 5.86 16.08 -8.71
N PRO A 50 6.33 16.80 -9.76
CA PRO A 50 6.85 16.17 -10.97
C PRO A 50 8.24 15.60 -10.72
N TRP A 51 8.31 14.30 -10.43
CA TRP A 51 9.59 13.60 -10.22
C TRP A 51 10.34 13.41 -11.53
N PRO A 52 11.67 13.65 -11.56
CA PRO A 52 12.46 13.46 -12.76
C PRO A 52 12.47 11.99 -13.17
N TYR A 53 12.25 11.74 -14.46
CA TYR A 53 12.37 10.41 -15.07
C TYR A 53 13.03 10.53 -16.45
N THR A 54 13.70 9.46 -16.87
CA THR A 54 14.30 9.32 -18.20
C THR A 54 13.58 8.21 -18.95
N MET A 55 13.13 8.48 -20.17
CA MET A 55 12.54 7.46 -21.03
C MET A 55 13.59 6.90 -22.00
N VAL A 56 13.69 5.58 -22.07
CA VAL A 56 14.50 4.86 -23.03
C VAL A 56 13.57 3.87 -23.75
N SER A 57 13.04 4.28 -24.92
CA SER A 57 12.01 3.52 -25.63
C SER A 57 10.76 3.30 -24.75
N LEU A 58 10.37 2.05 -24.49
CA LEU A 58 9.24 1.68 -23.63
C LEU A 58 9.59 1.67 -22.13
N PHE A 59 10.87 1.81 -21.78
CA PHE A 59 11.31 1.83 -20.38
C PHE A 59 11.23 3.25 -19.82
N LYS A 60 10.55 3.41 -18.68
CA LYS A 60 10.53 4.66 -17.92
C LYS A 60 11.40 4.44 -16.68
N LEU A 61 12.59 5.03 -16.66
CA LEU A 61 13.50 4.90 -15.53
C LEU A 61 13.35 6.15 -14.65
N GLY A 62 13.01 5.95 -13.39
CA GLY A 62 12.80 7.04 -12.44
C GLY A 62 12.38 6.50 -11.08
N VAL A 63 11.89 7.40 -10.24
CA VAL A 63 11.31 7.06 -8.94
C VAL A 63 9.94 7.69 -8.79
N LEU A 64 9.02 6.97 -8.13
CA LEU A 64 7.67 7.43 -7.80
C LEU A 64 7.44 7.26 -6.30
N PRO A 65 7.99 8.18 -5.47
CA PRO A 65 8.01 7.99 -4.02
C PRO A 65 6.61 7.91 -3.39
N SER A 66 5.59 8.47 -4.06
CA SER A 66 4.20 8.35 -3.63
C SER A 66 3.74 6.90 -3.46
N LEU A 67 4.12 6.00 -4.36
CA LEU A 67 3.74 4.58 -4.29
C LEU A 67 4.24 3.89 -3.02
N ALA A 68 5.43 4.28 -2.55
CA ALA A 68 6.02 3.72 -1.34
C ALA A 68 5.25 4.12 -0.07
N ILE A 69 4.43 5.19 -0.10
CA ILE A 69 3.59 5.56 1.05
C ILE A 69 2.50 4.52 1.28
N ILE A 70 1.87 4.01 0.23
CA ILE A 70 0.79 3.03 0.32
C ILE A 70 1.28 1.76 1.04
N SER A 71 2.40 1.22 0.60
CA SER A 71 3.04 0.05 1.21
C SER A 71 3.54 0.36 2.63
N THR A 72 4.07 1.56 2.88
CA THR A 72 4.54 1.97 4.21
C THR A 72 3.39 2.03 5.22
N VAL A 73 2.27 2.66 4.88
CA VAL A 73 1.12 2.76 5.77
C VAL A 73 0.51 1.38 6.03
N GLY A 74 0.43 0.55 4.98
CA GLY A 74 0.03 -0.85 5.10
C GLY A 74 0.91 -1.64 6.07
N ALA A 75 2.23 -1.50 5.95
CA ALA A 75 3.19 -2.21 6.80
C ALA A 75 3.13 -1.79 8.28
N ILE A 76 2.86 -0.51 8.56
CA ILE A 76 2.91 0.03 9.92
C ILE A 76 1.63 -0.28 10.68
N ARG A 77 0.47 0.01 10.08
CA ARG A 77 -0.81 -0.09 10.80
C ARG A 77 -1.63 -1.32 10.42
N GLY A 78 -1.36 -1.91 9.26
CA GLY A 78 -2.05 -3.11 8.80
C GLY A 78 -2.77 -2.92 7.46
N PRO A 79 -3.44 -3.98 7.00
CA PRO A 79 -3.90 -4.09 5.62
C PRO A 79 -4.98 -3.07 5.25
N ILE A 80 -5.88 -2.73 6.19
CA ILE A 80 -6.97 -1.78 5.96
C ILE A 80 -6.44 -0.35 5.77
N ALA A 81 -5.49 0.07 6.61
CA ALA A 81 -4.91 1.40 6.49
C ALA A 81 -4.17 1.56 5.15
N GLY A 82 -3.41 0.53 4.74
CA GLY A 82 -2.77 0.48 3.44
C GLY A 82 -3.77 0.52 2.29
N PHE A 83 -4.84 -0.29 2.37
CA PHE A 83 -5.90 -0.32 1.36
C PHE A 83 -6.57 1.05 1.20
N LEU A 84 -7.01 1.66 2.30
CA LEU A 84 -7.65 2.97 2.29
C LEU A 84 -6.71 4.06 1.75
N THR A 85 -5.42 3.99 2.12
CA THR A 85 -4.41 4.93 1.61
C THR A 85 -4.27 4.84 0.10
N GLY A 86 -4.18 3.63 -0.46
CA GLY A 86 -4.08 3.44 -1.91
C GLY A 86 -5.39 3.78 -2.63
N TYR A 87 -6.52 3.28 -2.13
CA TYR A 87 -7.83 3.47 -2.77
C TYR A 87 -8.29 4.94 -2.74
N VAL A 88 -8.37 5.52 -1.54
CA VAL A 88 -8.84 6.91 -1.39
C VAL A 88 -7.81 7.89 -1.93
N GLY A 89 -6.51 7.60 -1.73
CA GLY A 89 -5.42 8.41 -2.28
C GLY A 89 -5.48 8.52 -3.79
N GLU A 90 -5.71 7.41 -4.49
CA GLU A 90 -5.80 7.41 -5.95
C GLU A 90 -7.06 8.13 -6.45
N ILE A 91 -8.21 7.90 -5.81
CA ILE A 91 -9.45 8.63 -6.16
C ILE A 91 -9.27 10.14 -5.98
N LEU A 92 -8.70 10.58 -4.87
CA LEU A 92 -8.46 12.01 -4.62
C LEU A 92 -7.43 12.59 -5.58
N THR A 93 -6.40 11.83 -5.94
CA THR A 93 -5.41 12.27 -6.92
C THR A 93 -6.04 12.42 -8.30
N GLY A 94 -6.89 11.48 -8.73
CA GLY A 94 -7.66 11.58 -9.96
C GLY A 94 -8.60 12.80 -9.95
N LEU A 95 -9.31 13.02 -8.85
CA LEU A 95 -10.22 14.16 -8.70
C LEU A 95 -9.49 15.51 -8.69
N LEU A 96 -8.42 15.65 -7.90
CA LEU A 96 -7.76 16.93 -7.65
C LEU A 96 -6.76 17.31 -8.75
N LEU A 97 -6.02 16.36 -9.30
CA LEU A 97 -4.96 16.64 -10.28
C LEU A 97 -5.42 16.45 -11.72
N HIS A 98 -6.38 15.56 -11.98
CA HIS A 98 -6.78 15.18 -13.34
C HIS A 98 -8.26 15.46 -13.66
N GLY A 99 -9.07 15.84 -12.66
CA GLY A 99 -10.49 16.15 -12.83
C GLY A 99 -11.37 14.95 -13.22
N THR A 100 -10.94 13.71 -12.96
CA THR A 100 -11.65 12.49 -13.36
C THR A 100 -12.09 11.65 -12.16
N ILE A 101 -13.37 11.25 -12.12
CA ILE A 101 -13.97 10.48 -10.99
C ILE A 101 -14.41 9.07 -11.41
N LEU A 102 -15.00 8.91 -12.61
CA LEU A 102 -15.76 7.70 -12.95
C LEU A 102 -14.95 6.52 -13.50
N LEU A 103 -13.82 6.73 -14.17
CA LEU A 103 -12.98 5.64 -14.68
C LEU A 103 -11.95 5.12 -13.65
N GLY A 104 -11.73 5.84 -12.56
CA GLY A 104 -10.60 5.63 -11.65
C GLY A 104 -10.84 4.71 -10.44
N THR A 105 -12.06 4.23 -10.19
CA THR A 105 -12.33 3.46 -8.95
C THR A 105 -11.78 2.04 -9.01
N ALA A 106 -11.80 1.40 -10.19
CA ALA A 106 -11.24 0.07 -10.38
C ALA A 106 -9.70 0.10 -10.29
N THR A 107 -9.06 1.10 -10.90
CA THR A 107 -7.60 1.29 -10.81
C THR A 107 -7.20 1.67 -9.39
N ALA A 108 -7.96 2.54 -8.72
CA ALA A 108 -7.78 2.84 -7.30
C ALA A 108 -7.87 1.60 -6.41
N ALA A 109 -8.81 0.68 -6.70
CA ALA A 109 -8.93 -0.58 -5.97
C ALA A 109 -7.66 -1.44 -6.11
N ALA A 110 -7.06 -1.48 -7.30
CA ALA A 110 -5.78 -2.17 -7.51
C ALA A 110 -4.67 -1.56 -6.64
N PHE A 111 -4.55 -0.23 -6.57
CA PHE A 111 -3.60 0.42 -5.66
C PHE A 111 -3.89 0.14 -4.19
N GLY A 112 -5.16 0.04 -3.80
CA GLY A 112 -5.57 -0.42 -2.47
C GLY A 112 -5.08 -1.84 -2.17
N VAL A 113 -5.17 -2.76 -3.15
CA VAL A 113 -4.66 -4.15 -3.01
C VAL A 113 -3.16 -4.15 -2.70
N CYS A 114 -2.37 -3.21 -3.24
CA CYS A 114 -0.96 -3.07 -2.87
C CYS A 114 -0.76 -2.92 -1.35
N GLY A 115 -1.49 -1.99 -0.74
CA GLY A 115 -1.40 -1.71 0.68
C GLY A 115 -1.93 -2.88 1.53
N LEU A 116 -2.97 -3.56 1.04
CA LEU A 116 -3.53 -4.75 1.67
C LEU A 116 -2.49 -5.88 1.73
N VAL A 117 -1.88 -6.24 0.58
CA VAL A 117 -0.90 -7.33 0.50
C VAL A 117 0.29 -7.08 1.42
N VAL A 118 0.80 -5.84 1.44
CA VAL A 118 1.94 -5.50 2.30
C VAL A 118 1.55 -5.56 3.78
N GLY A 119 0.35 -5.08 4.13
CA GLY A 119 -0.10 -4.99 5.52
C GLY A 119 -0.55 -6.30 6.17
N ILE A 120 -0.73 -7.39 5.41
CA ILE A 120 -1.09 -8.70 5.97
C ILE A 120 0.00 -9.24 6.93
N LEU A 121 1.26 -8.85 6.69
CA LEU A 121 2.38 -9.36 7.45
C LEU A 121 2.79 -8.38 8.54
N SER A 122 3.25 -8.92 9.67
CA SER A 122 3.90 -8.14 10.71
C SER A 122 5.38 -7.93 10.39
N TYR A 123 5.89 -6.75 10.76
CA TYR A 123 7.26 -6.33 10.55
C TYR A 123 7.84 -5.72 11.84
N ASP A 124 9.08 -6.07 12.14
CA ASP A 124 9.87 -5.45 13.20
C ASP A 124 10.83 -4.43 12.59
N PHE A 125 10.50 -3.14 12.70
CA PHE A 125 11.29 -2.05 12.09
C PHE A 125 12.65 -1.80 12.76
N SER A 126 12.96 -2.48 13.87
CA SER A 126 14.26 -2.41 14.53
C SER A 126 15.33 -3.31 13.89
N ARG A 127 14.91 -4.36 13.18
CA ARG A 127 15.80 -5.37 12.60
C ARG A 127 15.93 -5.24 11.09
N GLY A 128 17.17 -5.18 10.59
CA GLY A 128 17.45 -5.10 9.15
C GLY A 128 16.83 -6.25 8.33
N ARG A 129 16.79 -7.48 8.88
CA ARG A 129 16.17 -8.64 8.23
C ARG A 129 14.67 -8.45 7.96
N SER A 130 13.94 -7.79 8.88
CA SER A 130 12.52 -7.51 8.67
C SER A 130 12.30 -6.41 7.64
N LEU A 131 13.23 -5.45 7.52
CA LEU A 131 13.19 -4.43 6.46
C LEU A 131 13.39 -5.07 5.08
N GLY A 132 14.25 -6.08 4.96
CA GLY A 132 14.39 -6.87 3.73
C GLY A 132 13.10 -7.62 3.36
N LYS A 133 12.43 -8.23 4.35
CA LYS A 133 11.10 -8.85 4.17
C LYS A 133 10.08 -7.82 3.67
N LEU A 134 10.09 -6.61 4.24
CA LEU A 134 9.21 -5.52 3.82
C LEU A 134 9.47 -5.10 2.38
N SER A 135 10.74 -4.89 1.97
CA SER A 135 11.09 -4.57 0.59
C SER A 135 10.58 -5.62 -0.41
N PHE A 136 10.75 -6.90 -0.07
CA PHE A 136 10.27 -8.00 -0.91
C PHE A 136 8.74 -7.99 -1.03
N MET A 137 8.04 -7.82 0.10
CA MET A 137 6.57 -7.81 0.11
C MET A 137 5.99 -6.57 -0.57
N SER A 138 6.64 -5.42 -0.47
CA SER A 138 6.24 -4.23 -1.23
C SER A 138 6.44 -4.40 -2.73
N ALA A 139 7.53 -5.05 -3.15
CA ALA A 139 7.73 -5.36 -4.56
C ALA A 139 6.67 -6.34 -5.07
N PHE A 140 6.39 -7.40 -4.30
CA PHE A 140 5.39 -8.40 -4.64
C PHE A 140 3.98 -7.80 -4.74
N GLY A 141 3.56 -7.04 -3.72
CA GLY A 141 2.27 -6.33 -3.74
C GLY A 141 2.14 -5.36 -4.90
N PHE A 142 3.24 -4.69 -5.28
CA PHE A 142 3.26 -3.79 -6.43
C PHE A 142 3.17 -4.51 -7.77
N VAL A 143 3.82 -5.67 -7.93
CA VAL A 143 3.68 -6.50 -9.14
C VAL A 143 2.23 -6.93 -9.30
N LEU A 144 1.60 -7.43 -8.24
CA LEU A 144 0.18 -7.81 -8.25
C LEU A 144 -0.72 -6.62 -8.63
N THR A 145 -0.46 -5.46 -8.05
CA THR A 145 -1.18 -4.23 -8.35
C THR A 145 -1.05 -3.84 -9.82
N THR A 146 0.17 -3.89 -10.36
CA THR A 146 0.41 -3.52 -11.76
C THR A 146 -0.26 -4.50 -12.72
N LEU A 147 -0.25 -5.80 -12.39
CA LEU A 147 -0.99 -6.80 -13.15
C LEU A 147 -2.50 -6.54 -13.11
N LEU A 148 -3.05 -6.22 -11.94
CA LEU A 148 -4.47 -5.87 -11.80
C LEU A 148 -4.84 -4.63 -12.62
N VAL A 149 -4.04 -3.55 -12.53
CA VAL A 149 -4.27 -2.34 -13.35
C VAL A 149 -4.18 -2.67 -14.84
N THR A 150 -3.24 -3.51 -15.25
CA THR A 150 -3.11 -3.92 -16.66
C THR A 150 -4.33 -4.71 -17.12
N VAL A 151 -4.79 -5.68 -16.33
CA VAL A 151 -6.00 -6.46 -16.62
C VAL A 151 -7.21 -5.52 -16.70
N LEU A 152 -7.37 -4.60 -15.76
CA LEU A 152 -8.47 -3.63 -15.78
C LEU A 152 -8.41 -2.73 -17.03
N SER A 153 -7.23 -2.26 -17.44
CA SER A 153 -7.10 -1.47 -18.67
C SER A 153 -7.43 -2.28 -19.93
N LEU A 154 -7.13 -3.58 -19.95
CA LEU A 154 -7.50 -4.45 -21.07
C LEU A 154 -9.01 -4.68 -21.17
N PHE A 155 -9.68 -4.92 -20.04
CA PHE A 155 -11.09 -5.33 -20.03
C PHE A 155 -12.08 -4.17 -19.87
N VAL A 156 -11.72 -3.11 -19.14
CA VAL A 156 -12.60 -1.97 -18.83
C VAL A 156 -12.37 -0.84 -19.82
N GLU A 157 -11.11 -0.50 -20.09
CA GLU A 157 -10.77 0.61 -21.00
C GLU A 157 -10.65 0.15 -22.46
N VAL A 158 -10.74 -1.17 -22.71
CA VAL A 158 -10.68 -1.78 -24.05
C VAL A 158 -9.38 -1.39 -24.78
N THR A 159 -8.29 -1.31 -24.04
CA THR A 159 -6.97 -0.94 -24.57
C THR A 159 -6.35 -2.12 -25.35
N ALA A 160 -5.68 -1.83 -26.47
CA ALA A 160 -5.00 -2.86 -27.25
C ALA A 160 -3.93 -3.59 -26.40
N PRO A 161 -3.82 -4.94 -26.47
CA PRO A 161 -2.91 -5.71 -25.61
C PRO A 161 -1.46 -5.26 -25.64
N MET A 162 -0.93 -4.99 -26.85
CA MET A 162 0.43 -4.50 -27.02
C MET A 162 0.64 -3.12 -26.39
N ALA A 163 -0.39 -2.26 -26.40
CA ALA A 163 -0.31 -0.94 -25.78
C ALA A 163 -0.36 -1.02 -24.25
N ALA A 164 -1.22 -1.87 -23.69
CA ALA A 164 -1.28 -2.08 -22.24
C ALA A 164 0.03 -2.66 -21.68
N ILE A 165 0.65 -3.61 -22.39
CA ILE A 165 1.96 -4.17 -21.98
C ILE A 165 3.07 -3.13 -22.14
N GLY A 166 3.14 -2.49 -23.32
CA GLY A 166 4.22 -1.59 -23.70
C GLY A 166 4.23 -0.26 -22.95
N PHE A 167 3.07 0.38 -22.81
CA PHE A 167 2.96 1.75 -22.28
C PHE A 167 2.42 1.83 -20.86
N LEU A 168 1.90 0.73 -20.31
CA LEU A 168 1.39 0.70 -18.94
C LEU A 168 2.23 -0.24 -18.07
N LEU A 169 2.20 -1.55 -18.32
CA LEU A 169 2.90 -2.54 -17.48
C LEU A 169 4.40 -2.27 -17.34
N LEU A 170 5.11 -2.11 -18.46
CA LEU A 170 6.57 -1.90 -18.47
C LEU A 170 6.98 -0.58 -17.76
N PRO A 171 6.39 0.59 -18.08
CA PRO A 171 6.67 1.83 -17.35
C PRO A 171 6.37 1.75 -15.85
N TYR A 172 5.26 1.14 -15.45
CA TYR A 172 4.93 1.00 -14.02
C TYR A 172 5.95 0.12 -13.30
N LEU A 173 6.35 -1.02 -13.88
CA LEU A 173 7.34 -1.89 -13.26
C LEU A 173 8.72 -1.22 -13.16
N THR A 174 9.11 -0.47 -14.19
CA THR A 174 10.46 0.11 -14.29
C THR A 174 10.68 1.31 -13.37
N VAL A 175 9.64 2.12 -13.13
CA VAL A 175 9.69 3.20 -12.14
C VAL A 175 9.32 2.71 -10.73
N GLY A 176 8.32 1.85 -10.65
CA GLY A 176 7.69 1.46 -9.40
C GLY A 176 8.50 0.44 -8.60
N LEU A 177 9.09 -0.58 -9.24
CA LEU A 177 9.86 -1.61 -8.50
C LEU A 177 11.06 -1.04 -7.73
N PRO A 178 11.94 -0.22 -8.34
CA PRO A 178 13.04 0.39 -7.59
C PRO A 178 12.52 1.23 -6.42
N THR A 179 11.42 1.95 -6.65
CA THR A 179 10.80 2.78 -5.62
C THR A 179 10.30 1.95 -4.45
N MET A 180 9.55 0.88 -4.72
CA MET A 180 8.97 0.03 -3.67
C MET A 180 10.05 -0.69 -2.88
N ILE A 181 11.09 -1.21 -3.55
CA ILE A 181 12.17 -1.95 -2.89
C ILE A 181 12.99 -1.03 -1.98
N LEU A 182 13.32 0.18 -2.43
CA LEU A 182 14.24 1.09 -1.73
C LEU A 182 13.52 2.03 -0.76
N PHE A 183 12.43 2.68 -1.17
CA PHE A 183 11.81 3.74 -0.38
C PHE A 183 10.86 3.20 0.69
N THR A 184 10.13 2.10 0.44
CA THR A 184 9.23 1.52 1.46
C THR A 184 9.94 1.24 2.80
N PRO A 185 11.07 0.49 2.85
CA PRO A 185 11.73 0.23 4.13
C PRO A 185 12.30 1.49 4.78
N VAL A 186 12.76 2.46 3.96
CA VAL A 186 13.30 3.74 4.44
C VAL A 186 12.19 4.57 5.09
N TYR A 187 11.06 4.71 4.41
CA TYR A 187 9.89 5.45 4.90
C TYR A 187 9.30 4.79 6.14
N ALA A 188 9.19 3.46 6.15
CA ALA A 188 8.73 2.74 7.33
C ALA A 188 9.63 2.98 8.55
N ARG A 189 10.95 2.97 8.35
CA ARG A 189 11.90 3.25 9.42
C ARG A 189 11.85 4.71 9.89
N LEU A 190 11.77 5.67 8.96
CA LEU A 190 11.64 7.09 9.30
C LEU A 190 10.36 7.37 10.07
N TRP A 191 9.25 6.77 9.65
CA TRP A 191 7.96 6.87 10.33
C TRP A 191 8.03 6.30 11.74
N HIS A 192 8.60 5.10 11.90
CA HIS A 192 8.78 4.47 13.21
C HIS A 192 9.63 5.34 14.15
N LEU A 193 10.73 5.94 13.65
CA LEU A 193 11.57 6.85 14.43
C LEU A 193 10.82 8.14 14.81
N PHE A 194 10.07 8.72 13.87
CA PHE A 194 9.27 9.90 14.11
C PHE A 194 8.20 9.64 15.19
N MET A 195 7.44 8.55 15.05
CA MET A 195 6.44 8.15 16.05
C MET A 195 7.08 7.90 17.42
N ARG A 196 8.23 7.23 17.48
CA ARG A 196 8.92 6.98 18.76
C ARG A 196 9.35 8.26 19.48
N ARG A 197 9.73 9.30 18.72
CA ARG A 197 10.23 10.58 19.25
C ARG A 197 9.11 11.53 19.65
N PHE A 198 8.05 11.62 18.85
CA PHE A 198 7.00 12.63 19.02
C PHE A 198 5.75 12.12 19.73
N LEU A 199 5.51 10.79 19.83
CA LEU A 199 4.33 10.32 20.53
C LEU A 199 4.49 10.26 22.06
N PRO A 200 3.48 10.76 22.79
CA PRO A 200 3.34 10.51 24.22
C PRO A 200 3.30 9.01 24.55
N SER A 201 3.79 8.62 25.72
CA SER A 201 3.88 7.22 26.17
C SER A 201 2.55 6.46 26.15
N HIS A 202 1.41 7.15 26.30
CA HIS A 202 0.08 6.54 26.28
C HIS A 202 -0.41 6.14 24.88
N LEU A 203 0.13 6.75 23.81
CA LEU A 203 -0.18 6.38 22.41
C LEU A 203 0.82 5.37 21.84
N LYS A 204 1.99 5.19 22.46
CA LYS A 204 3.04 4.28 21.99
C LYS A 204 2.63 2.82 21.96
N LYS A 205 1.82 2.36 22.93
CA LYS A 205 1.33 0.97 22.96
C LYS A 205 0.28 0.65 21.87
N GLN A 206 -0.25 1.66 21.20
CA GLN A 206 -1.38 1.52 20.27
C GLN A 206 -0.97 1.66 18.80
N LEU A 207 0.21 2.23 18.54
CA LEU A 207 0.72 2.54 17.20
C LEU A 207 1.99 1.76 16.83
N LEU A 208 2.57 1.02 17.78
CA LEU A 208 3.73 0.14 17.64
C LEU A 208 3.34 -1.26 18.08
#